data_AF-A0A9E5NYA9-F1
#
_entry.id   AF-A0A9E5NYA9-F1
#
_cell.length_a   1.000
_cell.length_b   1.000
_cell.length_c   1.000
_cell.angle_alpha   90.00
_cell.angle_beta   90.00
_cell.angle_gamma   90.00
#
_symmetry.space_group_name_H-M   'P 1'
#
loop_
_entity.id
_entity.type
_entity.pdbx_description
1 polymer ?
#
loop_
_entity_poly.entity_id
_entity_poly.type
_entity_poly.pdbx_seq_one_letter_code
_entity_poly.pdbx_strand_id
1 'polypeptide(L)'
;MDGITFYDSFEEMMEDLGRAMKAADARVRPTQAAIQSGQYFINFRYGPELPIFGEILNISQLGSDPEEQMYISESYAQPHMKFYRPTKAYSMACPEGEIGDIHLSEINAIIDRELFEFYRKNGWRKRVSRQDGP
;
A
#
# COMPACT_ATOMS: atom_id res chain seq x y z
N MET A 1 10.26 3.03 17.81
CA MET A 1 9.31 4.03 18.30
C MET A 1 9.84 5.36 17.81
N ASP A 2 9.29 5.87 16.71
CA ASP A 2 9.64 7.21 16.27
C ASP A 2 8.94 8.20 17.21
N GLY A 3 9.73 9.13 17.75
CA GLY A 3 9.28 10.09 18.76
C GLY A 3 8.24 11.06 18.20
N ILE A 4 7.43 11.62 19.09
CA ILE A 4 6.54 12.74 18.74
C ILE A 4 7.44 13.94 18.38
N THR A 5 7.22 14.52 17.19
CA THR A 5 7.93 15.72 16.72
C THR A 5 7.04 16.94 16.94
N PHE A 6 7.58 17.97 17.58
CA PHE A 6 6.93 19.27 17.76
C PHE A 6 7.59 20.27 16.81
N TYR A 7 6.80 21.21 16.29
CA TYR A 7 7.25 22.26 15.36
C TYR A 7 7.00 23.63 15.97
N ASP A 8 7.91 24.55 15.72
CA ASP A 8 7.79 25.93 16.19
C ASP A 8 6.94 26.79 15.23
N SER A 9 6.74 26.33 13.98
CA SER A 9 5.86 27.00 13.01
C SER A 9 5.17 26.05 12.03
N PHE A 10 4.14 26.58 11.35
CA PHE A 10 3.47 25.86 10.25
C PHE A 10 4.40 25.66 9.05
N GLU A 11 5.28 26.63 8.73
CA GLU A 11 6.24 26.47 7.65
C GLU A 11 7.21 25.31 7.92
N GLU A 12 7.73 25.20 9.14
CA GLU A 12 8.64 24.13 9.53
C GLU A 12 8.01 22.75 9.36
N MET A 13 6.74 22.61 9.78
CA MET A 13 5.95 21.38 9.60
C MET A 13 5.79 21.03 8.11
N MET A 14 5.49 22.01 7.26
CA MET A 14 5.31 21.78 5.83
C MET A 14 6.62 21.44 5.12
N GLU A 15 7.72 22.04 5.52
CA GLU A 15 9.04 21.69 5.03
C GLU A 15 9.43 20.26 5.40
N ASP A 16 9.15 19.85 6.64
CA ASP A 16 9.43 18.49 7.10
C ASP A 16 8.59 17.45 6.35
N LEU A 17 7.29 17.72 6.18
CA LEU A 17 6.42 16.91 5.35
C LEU A 17 6.97 16.78 3.92
N GLY A 18 7.41 17.90 3.33
CA GLY A 18 8.03 17.91 2.00
C GLY A 18 9.31 17.08 1.93
N ARG A 19 10.16 17.10 2.97
CA ARG A 19 11.36 16.25 3.07
C ARG A 19 10.99 14.77 3.19
N ALA A 20 10.01 14.44 4.04
CA ALA A 20 9.55 13.08 4.25
C ALA A 20 8.97 12.47 2.95
N MET A 21 8.18 13.24 2.21
CA MET A 21 7.64 12.83 0.90
C MET A 21 8.75 12.57 -0.11
N LYS A 22 9.71 13.49 -0.26
CA LYS A 22 10.86 13.30 -1.17
C LYS A 22 11.70 12.08 -0.78
N ALA A 23 11.89 11.85 0.52
CA ALA A 23 12.60 10.68 1.02
C ALA A 23 11.83 9.38 0.74
N ALA A 24 10.49 9.39 0.81
CA ALA A 24 9.66 8.25 0.43
C ALA A 24 9.75 7.95 -1.06
N ASP A 25 9.62 8.98 -1.91
CA ASP A 25 9.78 8.88 -3.36
C ASP A 25 11.12 8.26 -3.75
N ALA A 26 12.21 8.70 -3.12
CA ALA A 26 13.56 8.23 -3.40
C ALA A 26 13.78 6.74 -3.07
N ARG A 27 12.91 6.13 -2.24
CA ARG A 27 12.97 4.70 -1.92
C ARG A 27 12.27 3.81 -2.96
N VAL A 28 11.54 4.40 -3.90
CA VAL A 28 10.82 3.63 -4.94
C VAL A 28 11.82 3.06 -5.93
N ARG A 29 11.87 1.72 -6.02
CA ARG A 29 12.70 1.00 -6.99
C ARG A 29 12.06 1.02 -8.38
N PRO A 30 12.83 0.90 -9.48
CA PRO A 30 12.26 0.82 -10.83
C PRO A 30 11.22 -0.30 -10.98
N THR A 31 11.45 -1.45 -10.33
CA THR A 31 10.49 -2.57 -10.33
C THR A 31 9.21 -2.27 -9.57
N GLN A 32 9.27 -1.43 -8.53
CA GLN A 32 8.08 -0.95 -7.82
C GLN A 32 7.34 0.11 -8.65
N ALA A 33 8.05 1.01 -9.32
CA ALA A 33 7.45 2.02 -10.19
C ALA A 33 6.66 1.42 -11.37
N ALA A 34 7.03 0.21 -11.80
CA ALA A 34 6.35 -0.54 -12.86
C ALA A 34 5.06 -1.26 -12.39
N ILE A 35 4.65 -1.13 -11.12
CA ILE A 35 3.45 -1.79 -10.59
C ILE A 35 2.18 -1.18 -11.19
N GLN A 36 1.29 -2.05 -11.67
CA GLN A 36 0.05 -1.74 -12.39
C GLN A 36 -1.18 -2.35 -11.72
N SER A 37 -2.36 -1.86 -12.10
CA SER A 37 -3.65 -2.41 -11.68
C SER A 37 -3.79 -3.89 -12.02
N GLY A 38 -4.46 -4.65 -11.14
CA GLY A 38 -4.66 -6.09 -11.25
C GLY A 38 -3.50 -6.94 -10.73
N GLN A 39 -2.38 -6.32 -10.33
CA GLN A 39 -1.29 -7.02 -9.65
C GLN A 39 -1.59 -7.15 -8.15
N TYR A 40 -1.01 -8.20 -7.54
CA TYR A 40 -1.14 -8.47 -6.12
C TYR A 40 0.19 -8.24 -5.41
N PHE A 41 0.13 -7.83 -4.15
CA PHE A 41 1.34 -7.55 -3.37
C PHE A 41 1.26 -8.11 -1.96
N ILE A 42 2.44 -8.16 -1.32
CA ILE A 42 2.62 -8.33 0.12
C ILE A 42 3.43 -7.17 0.69
N ASN A 43 3.02 -6.70 1.86
CA ASN A 43 3.63 -5.64 2.65
C ASN A 43 3.83 -6.13 4.09
N PHE A 44 5.00 -5.87 4.67
CA PHE A 44 5.41 -6.27 6.01
C PHE A 44 5.72 -5.06 6.91
N ARG A 45 5.07 -3.91 6.68
CA ARG A 45 5.24 -2.68 7.46
C ARG A 45 5.08 -2.92 8.96
N TYR A 46 4.16 -3.80 9.34
CA TYR A 46 3.89 -4.17 10.74
C TYR A 46 4.62 -5.45 11.19
N GLY A 47 5.63 -5.88 10.43
CA GLY A 47 6.39 -7.10 10.67
C GLY A 47 5.80 -8.35 9.99
N PRO A 48 6.54 -9.47 10.00
CA PRO A 48 6.16 -10.71 9.31
C PRO A 48 4.96 -11.44 9.93
N GLU A 49 4.59 -11.10 11.17
CA GLU A 49 3.44 -11.68 11.88
C GLU A 49 2.11 -11.10 11.42
N LEU A 50 2.13 -9.87 10.88
CA LEU A 50 0.96 -9.18 10.37
C LEU A 50 1.19 -8.73 8.93
N PRO A 51 1.34 -9.67 7.98
CA PRO A 51 1.44 -9.32 6.57
C PRO A 51 0.14 -8.68 6.08
N ILE A 52 0.29 -7.65 5.27
CA ILE A 52 -0.80 -7.07 4.48
C ILE A 52 -0.67 -7.61 3.07
N PHE A 53 -1.75 -8.19 2.58
CA PHE A 53 -1.89 -8.60 1.19
C PHE A 53 -2.77 -7.58 0.47
N GLY A 54 -2.53 -7.29 -0.79
CA GLY A 54 -3.46 -6.41 -1.49
C GLY A 54 -3.49 -6.60 -2.98
N GLU A 55 -4.56 -6.10 -3.57
CA GLU A 55 -4.76 -5.97 -5.00
C GLU A 55 -4.64 -4.50 -5.38
N ILE A 56 -3.89 -4.20 -6.44
CA ILE A 56 -3.82 -2.86 -7.02
C ILE A 56 -5.09 -2.63 -7.85
N LEU A 57 -5.89 -1.63 -7.50
CA LEU A 57 -7.14 -1.35 -8.18
C LEU A 57 -6.92 -0.50 -9.44
N ASN A 58 -7.85 -0.59 -10.38
CA ASN A 58 -7.88 0.30 -11.53
C ASN A 58 -8.52 1.64 -11.14
N ILE A 59 -7.72 2.71 -11.13
CA ILE A 59 -8.15 4.08 -10.78
C ILE A 59 -9.38 4.50 -11.59
N SER A 60 -9.42 4.17 -12.89
CA SER A 60 -10.51 4.59 -13.78
C SER A 60 -11.85 3.89 -13.51
N GLN A 61 -11.86 2.91 -12.60
CA GLN A 61 -13.05 2.14 -12.21
C GLN A 61 -13.46 2.45 -10.76
N LEU A 62 -12.79 3.40 -10.11
CA LEU A 62 -13.15 3.85 -8.77
C LEU A 62 -14.13 5.01 -8.84
N GLY A 63 -15.15 4.97 -8.00
CA GLY A 63 -16.24 5.95 -7.98
C GLY A 63 -17.56 5.35 -8.48
N SER A 64 -18.64 5.79 -7.85
CA SER A 64 -20.00 5.30 -8.07
C SER A 64 -20.66 5.87 -9.33
N ASP A 65 -20.17 7.01 -9.81
CA ASP A 65 -20.64 7.69 -11.01
C ASP A 65 -19.48 8.35 -11.79
N PRO A 66 -19.73 8.84 -13.02
CA PRO A 66 -18.68 9.44 -13.85
C PRO A 66 -18.02 10.69 -13.26
N GLU A 67 -18.74 11.49 -12.47
CA GLU A 67 -18.20 12.70 -11.85
C GLU A 67 -17.21 12.32 -10.74
N GLU A 68 -17.58 11.36 -9.91
CA GLU A 68 -16.70 10.81 -8.87
C GLU A 68 -15.46 10.13 -9.46
N GLN A 69 -15.63 9.37 -10.55
CA GLN A 69 -14.52 8.74 -11.29
C GLN A 69 -13.52 9.77 -11.82
N MET A 70 -14.02 10.89 -12.35
CA MET A 70 -13.19 12.00 -12.82
C MET A 70 -12.43 12.64 -11.66
N TYR A 71 -13.12 12.97 -10.56
CA TYR A 71 -12.50 13.55 -9.37
C TYR A 71 -11.39 12.67 -8.79
N ILE A 72 -11.62 11.36 -8.69
CA ILE A 72 -10.61 10.41 -8.21
C ILE A 72 -9.43 10.37 -9.18
N SER A 73 -9.69 10.28 -10.48
CA SER A 73 -8.63 10.25 -11.49
C SER A 73 -7.75 11.51 -11.46
N GLU A 74 -8.35 12.68 -11.34
CA GLU A 74 -7.64 13.96 -11.21
C GLU A 74 -6.84 14.06 -9.91
N SER A 75 -7.37 13.52 -8.81
CA SER A 75 -6.66 13.46 -7.53
C SER A 75 -5.39 12.62 -7.63
N TYR A 76 -5.46 11.44 -8.27
CA TYR A 76 -4.30 10.58 -8.47
C TYR A 76 -3.32 11.09 -9.55
N ALA A 77 -3.74 12.06 -10.39
CA ALA A 77 -2.86 12.72 -11.34
C ALA A 77 -1.97 13.81 -10.69
N GLN A 78 -2.25 14.19 -9.44
CA GLN A 78 -1.47 15.21 -8.74
C GLN A 78 -0.01 14.76 -8.53
N PRO A 79 0.99 15.67 -8.61
CA PRO A 79 2.41 15.31 -8.52
C PRO A 79 2.79 14.54 -7.25
N HIS A 80 2.12 14.82 -6.12
CA HIS A 80 2.36 14.14 -4.86
C HIS A 80 1.80 12.71 -4.80
N MET A 81 0.94 12.33 -5.75
CA MET A 81 0.32 11.00 -5.84
C MET A 81 1.04 10.05 -6.81
N LYS A 82 2.13 10.50 -7.48
CA LYS A 82 2.81 9.74 -8.56
C LYS A 82 3.16 8.28 -8.21
N PHE A 83 3.50 8.01 -6.95
CA PHE A 83 3.86 6.68 -6.44
C PHE A 83 2.84 6.10 -5.47
N TYR A 84 1.63 6.65 -5.45
CA TYR A 84 0.50 6.05 -4.78
C TYR A 84 -0.32 5.23 -5.78
N ARG A 85 -0.87 4.12 -5.31
CA ARG A 85 -1.84 3.31 -6.05
C ARG A 85 -3.03 3.00 -5.16
N PRO A 86 -4.26 3.06 -5.68
CA PRO A 86 -5.39 2.56 -4.92
C PRO A 86 -5.28 1.05 -4.77
N THR A 87 -5.68 0.55 -3.62
CA THR A 87 -5.64 -0.88 -3.31
C THR A 87 -6.88 -1.33 -2.58
N LYS A 88 -7.15 -2.63 -2.68
CA LYS A 88 -7.91 -3.32 -1.65
C LYS A 88 -6.95 -4.17 -0.84
N ALA A 89 -6.77 -3.82 0.43
CA ALA A 89 -5.78 -4.42 1.32
C ALA A 89 -6.44 -5.32 2.36
N TYR A 90 -5.82 -6.45 2.64
CA TYR A 90 -6.33 -7.55 3.45
C TYR A 90 -5.29 -7.93 4.50
N SER A 91 -5.78 -8.29 5.68
CA SER A 91 -4.96 -8.86 6.74
C SER A 91 -5.81 -9.77 7.61
N MET A 92 -5.18 -10.42 8.57
CA MET A 92 -5.89 -11.18 9.60
C MET A 92 -6.90 -10.30 10.38
N ALA A 93 -6.61 -9.00 10.53
CA ALA A 93 -7.45 -8.05 11.25
C ALA A 93 -8.60 -7.49 10.40
N CYS A 94 -8.43 -7.43 9.07
CA CYS A 94 -9.46 -7.01 8.13
C CYS A 94 -9.60 -8.03 6.99
N PRO A 95 -10.31 -9.16 7.20
CA PRO A 95 -10.34 -10.24 6.23
C PRO A 95 -11.16 -9.95 4.96
N GLU A 96 -12.15 -9.07 5.07
CA GLU A 96 -13.00 -8.64 3.93
C GLU A 96 -12.31 -7.61 3.02
N GLY A 97 -11.21 -7.05 3.52
CA GLY A 97 -10.38 -6.06 2.89
C GLY A 97 -10.93 -4.65 3.01
N GLU A 98 -10.01 -3.69 3.05
CA GLU A 98 -10.28 -2.26 3.12
C GLU A 98 -9.77 -1.59 1.84
N ILE A 99 -10.55 -0.65 1.30
CA ILE A 99 -10.12 0.18 0.18
C ILE A 99 -9.32 1.34 0.74
N GLY A 100 -8.15 1.57 0.17
CA GLY A 100 -7.30 2.72 0.48
C GLY A 100 -6.25 2.90 -0.60
N ASP A 101 -5.12 3.46 -0.24
CA ASP A 101 -3.97 3.61 -1.11
C ASP A 101 -2.69 3.08 -0.44
N ILE A 102 -1.70 2.77 -1.28
CA ILE A 102 -0.38 2.38 -0.82
C ILE A 102 0.67 3.19 -1.56
N HIS A 103 1.68 3.67 -0.84
CA HIS A 103 2.88 4.18 -1.46
C HIS A 103 3.74 3.00 -1.95
N LEU A 104 4.16 3.02 -3.21
CA LEU A 104 4.86 1.91 -3.87
C LEU A 104 6.15 1.49 -3.14
N SER A 105 6.81 2.39 -2.41
CA SER A 105 8.01 2.05 -1.61
C SER A 105 7.74 1.02 -0.51
N GLU A 106 6.48 0.90 -0.08
CA GLU A 106 6.08 0.00 1.01
C GLU A 106 5.82 -1.43 0.55
N ILE A 107 5.72 -1.65 -0.76
CA ILE A 107 5.49 -2.99 -1.32
C ILE A 107 6.79 -3.80 -1.20
N ASN A 108 6.74 -4.88 -0.44
CA ASN A 108 7.88 -5.78 -0.26
C ASN A 108 8.04 -6.72 -1.46
N ALA A 109 6.95 -7.31 -1.95
CA ALA A 109 6.97 -8.15 -3.13
C ALA A 109 5.64 -8.11 -3.90
N ILE A 110 5.72 -8.33 -5.21
CA ILE A 110 4.57 -8.66 -6.05
C ILE A 110 4.40 -10.17 -6.04
N ILE A 111 3.16 -10.61 -5.88
CA ILE A 111 2.77 -12.01 -5.86
C ILE A 111 1.78 -12.26 -6.99
N ASP A 112 1.69 -13.51 -7.44
CA ASP A 112 0.66 -13.90 -8.38
C ASP A 112 -0.69 -14.07 -7.67
N ARG A 113 -1.74 -14.20 -8.49
CA ARG A 113 -3.11 -14.43 -8.01
C ARG A 113 -3.22 -15.74 -7.24
N GLU A 114 -2.49 -16.78 -7.62
CA GLU A 114 -2.59 -18.09 -6.98
C GLU A 114 -2.14 -18.02 -5.51
N LEU A 115 -1.01 -17.37 -5.27
CA LEU A 115 -0.47 -17.15 -3.93
C LEU A 115 -1.37 -16.23 -3.10
N PHE A 116 -1.92 -15.17 -3.71
CA PHE A 116 -2.90 -14.30 -3.05
C PHE A 116 -4.15 -15.09 -2.60
N GLU A 117 -4.72 -15.89 -3.50
CA GLU A 117 -5.88 -16.74 -3.22
C GLU A 117 -5.59 -17.83 -2.19
N PHE A 118 -4.36 -18.37 -2.18
CA PHE A 118 -3.91 -19.27 -1.13
C PHE A 118 -4.01 -18.59 0.24
N TYR A 119 -3.47 -17.37 0.39
CA TYR A 119 -3.56 -16.66 1.67
C TYR A 119 -4.99 -16.28 2.04
N ARG A 120 -5.82 -15.88 1.07
CA ARG A 120 -7.25 -15.60 1.27
C ARG A 120 -7.97 -16.79 1.89
N LYS A 121 -7.78 -17.98 1.33
CA LYS A 121 -8.39 -19.23 1.82
C LYS A 121 -7.86 -19.67 3.19
N ASN A 122 -6.67 -19.23 3.57
CA ASN A 122 -6.01 -19.57 4.83
C ASN A 122 -6.09 -18.44 5.88
N GLY A 123 -7.01 -17.48 5.71
CA GLY A 123 -7.26 -16.41 6.68
C GLY A 123 -6.09 -15.44 6.84
N TRP A 124 -5.35 -15.17 5.76
CA TRP A 124 -4.30 -14.16 5.69
C TRP A 124 -3.13 -14.36 6.66
N ARG A 125 -2.89 -15.61 7.08
CA ARG A 125 -1.80 -15.95 8.00
C ARG A 125 -0.49 -16.16 7.25
N LYS A 126 0.64 -15.78 7.86
CA LYS A 126 1.96 -16.18 7.35
C LYS A 126 2.03 -17.71 7.24
N ARG A 127 2.74 -18.19 6.22
CA ARG A 127 3.03 -19.61 6.11
C ARG A 127 3.95 -20.03 7.25
N VAL A 128 3.47 -20.89 8.14
CA VAL A 128 4.32 -21.53 9.16
C VAL A 128 5.08 -22.65 8.45
N SER A 129 6.41 -22.54 8.37
CA SER A 129 7.23 -23.68 7.95
C SER A 129 7.06 -24.80 8.98
N ARG A 130 6.81 -26.03 8.52
CA ARG A 130 6.93 -27.25 9.34
C ARG A 130 8.40 -27.41 9.78
N GLN A 131 8.83 -26.68 10.79
CA GLN A 131 10.03 -26.99 11.57
C GLN A 131 9.81 -26.82 13.08
N ASP A 132 8.64 -26.32 13.50
CA ASP A 132 8.29 -26.26 14.92
C ASP A 132 7.33 -27.40 15.26
N GLY A 133 7.90 -28.53 15.67
CA GLY A 133 7.21 -29.53 16.47
C GLY A 133 8.02 -30.80 16.64
N PRO A 134 7.90 -31.50 17.78
CA PRO A 134 7.43 -31.07 19.11
C PRO A 134 8.51 -30.40 19.97
#